data_AF-A0A954F558-F1
#
_entry.id   AF-A0A954F558-F1
#
_cell.length_a   1.000
_cell.length_b   1.000
_cell.length_c   1.000
_cell.angle_alpha   90.00
_cell.angle_beta   90.00
_cell.angle_gamma   90.00
#
_symmetry.space_group_name_H-M   'P 1'
#
loop_
_entity.id
_entity.type
_entity.pdbx_description
1 polymer ?
#
loop_
_entity_poly.entity_id
_entity_poly.type
_entity_poly.pdbx_seq_one_letter_code
_entity_poly.pdbx_strand_id
1 'polypeptide(L)'
;MDPKRLLERMCVRHSVPFEKAEALLPLIQRALISPFAVRDRILALVDRNLSRDLSAAGPGSTLAAIERDLDEEVLMSVAPTLHGWKQGGRPMDLGQDLPGIFPDGLDLGLDG
;
A
#
# COMPACT_ATOMS: atom_id res chain seq x y z
N MET A 1 -18.06 16.08 -13.64
CA MET A 1 -18.12 14.62 -13.51
C MET A 1 -18.74 14.31 -12.16
N ASP A 2 -19.71 13.39 -12.08
CA ASP A 2 -20.38 13.06 -10.83
C ASP A 2 -19.52 12.06 -10.01
N PRO A 3 -19.16 12.37 -8.74
CA PRO A 3 -18.31 11.51 -7.91
C PRO A 3 -18.92 10.13 -7.64
N LYS A 4 -20.23 10.08 -7.38
CA LYS A 4 -20.94 8.83 -7.06
C LYS A 4 -20.94 7.89 -8.25
N ARG A 5 -21.30 8.38 -9.44
CA ARG A 5 -21.23 7.63 -10.70
C ARG A 5 -19.81 7.19 -11.07
N LEU A 6 -18.77 7.94 -10.68
CA LEU A 6 -17.40 7.50 -10.89
C LEU A 6 -17.08 6.30 -9.99
N LEU A 7 -17.40 6.40 -8.70
CA LEU A 7 -17.18 5.32 -7.75
C LEU A 7 -17.99 4.06 -8.09
N GLU A 8 -19.27 4.20 -8.46
CA GLU A 8 -20.11 3.09 -8.93
C GLU A 8 -19.47 2.36 -10.11
N ARG A 9 -18.94 3.08 -11.10
CA ARG A 9 -18.25 2.46 -12.25
C ARG A 9 -16.98 1.71 -11.85
N MET A 10 -16.23 2.24 -10.88
CA MET A 10 -15.05 1.54 -10.35
C MET A 10 -15.46 0.29 -9.58
N CYS A 11 -16.51 0.37 -8.76
CA CYS A 11 -17.05 -0.76 -8.01
C CYS A 11 -17.55 -1.89 -8.94
N VAL A 12 -18.27 -1.55 -10.02
CA VAL A 12 -18.75 -2.51 -11.02
C VAL A 12 -17.59 -3.28 -11.66
N ARG A 13 -16.47 -2.59 -11.96
CA ARG A 13 -15.28 -3.22 -12.56
C ARG A 13 -14.67 -4.30 -11.66
N HIS A 14 -14.70 -4.08 -10.35
CA HIS A 14 -14.10 -4.99 -9.36
C HIS A 14 -15.14 -5.89 -8.68
N SER A 15 -16.40 -5.89 -9.13
CA SER A 15 -17.50 -6.65 -8.53
C SER A 15 -17.70 -6.37 -7.03
N VAL A 16 -17.44 -5.12 -6.63
CA VAL A 16 -17.59 -4.64 -5.24
C VAL A 16 -18.98 -3.99 -5.09
N PRO A 17 -19.77 -4.33 -4.05
CA PRO A 17 -21.00 -3.61 -3.72
C PRO A 17 -20.69 -2.16 -3.34
N PHE A 18 -21.47 -1.22 -3.88
CA PHE A 18 -21.24 0.22 -3.65
C PHE A 18 -21.27 0.58 -2.16
N GLU A 19 -22.12 -0.08 -1.38
CA GLU A 19 -22.28 0.11 0.07
C GLU A 19 -20.97 -0.15 0.83
N LYS A 20 -20.13 -1.07 0.35
CA LYS A 20 -18.82 -1.35 0.94
C LYS A 20 -17.77 -0.29 0.59
N ALA A 21 -17.98 0.43 -0.51
CA ALA A 21 -17.07 1.44 -1.02
C ALA A 21 -17.54 2.87 -0.72
N GLU A 22 -18.74 3.06 -0.17
CA GLU A 22 -19.34 4.38 0.09
C GLU A 22 -18.43 5.29 0.93
N ALA A 23 -17.66 4.72 1.86
CA ALA A 23 -16.66 5.43 2.65
C ALA A 23 -15.55 6.10 1.81
N LEU A 24 -15.36 5.69 0.55
CA LEU A 24 -14.36 6.25 -0.38
C LEU A 24 -14.87 7.48 -1.15
N LEU A 25 -16.16 7.80 -1.04
CA LEU A 25 -16.78 8.89 -1.79
C LEU A 25 -16.12 10.26 -1.52
N PRO A 26 -15.69 10.62 -0.29
CA PRO A 26 -14.92 11.83 -0.03
C PRO A 26 -13.56 11.86 -0.76
N LEU A 27 -12.90 10.71 -0.92
CA LEU A 27 -11.63 10.62 -1.66
C LEU A 27 -11.84 10.86 -3.15
N ILE A 28 -12.93 10.33 -3.71
CA ILE A 28 -13.30 10.60 -5.11
C ILE A 28 -13.64 12.07 -5.33
N GLN A 29 -14.41 12.68 -4.41
CA GLN A 29 -14.69 14.12 -4.44
C GLN A 29 -13.39 14.93 -4.41
N ARG A 30 -12.47 14.59 -3.50
CA ARG A 30 -11.16 15.24 -3.38
C ARG A 30 -10.32 15.08 -4.65
N ALA A 31 -10.32 13.90 -5.27
CA ALA A 31 -9.62 13.64 -6.52
C ALA A 31 -10.12 14.55 -7.64
N LEU A 32 -11.44 14.73 -7.76
CA LEU A 32 -12.04 15.52 -8.84
C LEU A 32 -11.73 17.02 -8.77
N ILE A 33 -11.48 17.56 -7.58
CA ILE A 33 -11.05 18.97 -7.38
C ILE A 33 -9.53 19.15 -7.38
N SER A 34 -8.76 18.07 -7.54
CA SER A 34 -7.30 18.10 -7.48
C SER A 34 -6.67 18.28 -8.87
N PRO A 35 -5.42 18.80 -8.94
CA PRO A 35 -4.63 18.81 -10.17
C PRO A 35 -4.49 17.42 -10.78
N PHE A 36 -4.29 17.35 -12.10
CA PHE A 36 -4.29 16.09 -12.87
C PHE A 36 -3.45 14.98 -12.23
N ALA A 37 -2.19 15.25 -11.87
CA ALA A 37 -1.29 14.26 -11.28
C ALA A 37 -1.80 13.69 -9.94
N VAL A 38 -2.36 14.55 -9.08
CA VAL A 38 -2.90 14.14 -7.78
C VAL A 38 -4.19 13.36 -7.95
N ARG A 39 -5.06 13.81 -8.86
CA ARG A 39 -6.30 13.11 -9.21
C ARG A 39 -6.00 11.69 -9.67
N ASP A 40 -5.08 11.54 -10.62
CA ASP A 40 -4.73 10.24 -11.20
C ASP A 40 -4.19 9.28 -10.14
N ARG A 41 -3.37 9.81 -9.21
CA ARG A 41 -2.82 9.04 -8.09
C ARG A 41 -3.87 8.58 -7.09
N ILE A 42 -4.78 9.46 -6.68
CA ILE A 42 -5.88 9.10 -5.77
C ILE A 42 -6.78 8.04 -6.43
N LEU A 43 -7.12 8.22 -7.71
CA LEU A 43 -7.95 7.25 -8.43
C LEU A 43 -7.25 5.89 -8.56
N ALA A 44 -5.95 5.85 -8.81
CA ALA A 44 -5.16 4.61 -8.85
C ALA A 44 -5.07 3.92 -7.49
N LEU A 45 -5.01 4.67 -6.38
CA LEU A 45 -5.06 4.10 -5.03
C LEU A 45 -6.42 3.47 -4.72
N VAL A 46 -7.50 4.17 -5.07
CA VAL A 46 -8.86 3.63 -4.90
C VAL A 46 -9.05 2.38 -5.75
N ASP A 47 -8.61 2.38 -7.01
CA ASP A 47 -8.72 1.23 -7.91
C ASP A 47 -7.99 -0.01 -7.38
N ARG A 48 -6.76 0.17 -6.86
CA ARG A 48 -5.98 -0.91 -6.22
C ARG A 48 -6.62 -1.46 -4.95
N ASN A 49 -7.31 -0.61 -4.18
CA ASN A 49 -7.97 -1.04 -2.95
C ASN A 49 -9.33 -1.69 -3.21
N LEU A 50 -10.02 -1.33 -4.30
CA LEU A 50 -11.21 -2.04 -4.76
C LEU A 50 -10.88 -3.43 -5.32
N SER A 51 -9.69 -3.62 -5.93
CA SER A 51 -9.26 -4.94 -6.42
C SER A 51 -8.73 -5.86 -5.33
N ARG A 52 -8.31 -5.31 -4.17
CA ARG A 52 -8.02 -6.12 -2.98
C ARG A 52 -9.34 -6.59 -2.37
N ASP A 53 -9.43 -7.89 -2.10
CA ASP A 53 -10.63 -8.62 -1.70
C ASP A 53 -11.44 -7.94 -0.55
N LEU A 54 -12.37 -7.05 -0.91
CA LEU A 54 -13.34 -6.41 0.00
C LEU A 54 -14.43 -7.39 0.47
N SER A 55 -14.35 -8.65 0.03
CA SER A 55 -15.18 -9.74 0.49
C SER A 55 -14.90 -10.08 1.96
N ALA A 56 -13.62 -10.05 2.39
CA ALA A 56 -13.19 -10.43 3.74
C ALA A 56 -13.14 -9.27 4.75
N ALA A 57 -13.10 -8.03 4.25
CA ALA A 57 -12.80 -6.85 5.05
C ALA A 57 -14.01 -5.91 5.09
N GLY A 58 -14.47 -5.54 6.29
CA GLY A 58 -15.60 -4.63 6.47
C GLY A 58 -15.33 -3.22 5.90
N PRO A 59 -16.34 -2.34 5.78
CA PRO A 59 -16.20 -1.02 5.14
C PRO A 59 -15.12 -0.12 5.77
N GLY A 60 -14.81 -0.27 7.06
CA GLY A 60 -13.70 0.43 7.72
C GLY A 60 -12.31 -0.09 7.33
N SER A 61 -12.22 -1.33 6.85
CA SER A 61 -10.95 -1.95 6.45
C SER A 61 -10.43 -1.42 5.11
N THR A 62 -11.32 -0.95 4.22
CA THR A 62 -10.92 -0.37 2.93
C THR A 62 -10.18 0.95 3.12
N LEU A 63 -10.71 1.81 3.99
CA LEU A 63 -10.10 3.10 4.27
C LEU A 63 -8.75 2.93 4.97
N ALA A 64 -8.69 2.04 5.97
CA ALA A 64 -7.44 1.70 6.65
C ALA A 64 -6.37 1.12 5.71
N ALA A 65 -6.78 0.33 4.71
CA ALA A 65 -5.86 -0.18 3.69
C ALA A 65 -5.32 0.94 2.78
N ILE A 66 -6.18 1.90 2.39
CA ILE A 66 -5.76 3.09 1.64
C ILE A 66 -4.81 3.96 2.45
N GLU A 67 -5.10 4.19 3.74
CA GLU A 67 -4.24 4.95 4.65
C GLU A 67 -2.86 4.31 4.76
N ARG A 68 -2.80 2.98 4.97
CA ARG A 68 -1.53 2.26 5.03
C ARG A 68 -0.74 2.35 3.72
N ASP A 69 -1.39 2.18 2.57
CA ASP A 69 -0.73 2.28 1.28
C ASP A 69 -0.20 3.72 1.02
N LEU A 70 -0.92 4.74 1.49
CA LEU A 70 -0.47 6.14 1.46
C LEU A 70 0.71 6.38 2.40
N ASP A 71 0.66 5.88 3.63
CA ASP A 71 1.74 6.01 4.61
C ASP A 71 3.02 5.36 4.10
N GLU A 72 2.93 4.15 3.53
CA GLU A 72 4.07 3.48 2.91
C GLU A 72 4.66 4.31 1.76
N GLU A 73 3.82 4.86 0.89
CA GLU A 73 4.26 5.71 -0.21
C GLU A 73 4.97 6.99 0.27
N VAL A 74 4.42 7.64 1.30
CA VAL A 74 5.03 8.83 1.92
C VAL A 74 6.37 8.46 2.56
N LEU A 75 6.43 7.38 3.32
CA LEU A 75 7.67 6.89 3.93
C LEU A 75 8.74 6.60 2.87
N MET A 76 8.37 5.93 1.77
CA MET A 76 9.27 5.65 0.65
C MET A 76 9.75 6.93 -0.07
N SER A 77 8.93 7.98 -0.11
CA SER A 77 9.32 9.26 -0.72
C SER A 77 10.18 10.13 0.21
N VAL A 78 9.95 10.07 1.53
CA VAL A 78 10.64 10.91 2.52
C VAL A 78 11.95 10.27 3.01
N ALA A 79 12.01 8.95 3.14
CA ALA A 79 13.18 8.25 3.67
C ALA A 79 14.49 8.51 2.91
N PRO A 80 14.50 8.63 1.55
CA PRO A 80 15.71 9.02 0.82
C PRO A 80 16.21 10.42 1.17
N THR A 81 15.30 11.33 1.50
CA THR A 81 15.60 12.73 1.84
C THR A 81 16.17 12.87 3.25
N LEU A 82 15.65 12.09 4.21
CA LEU A 82 16.06 12.18 5.61
C LEU A 82 17.27 11.29 5.96
N HIS A 83 17.38 10.12 5.34
CA HIS A 83 18.38 9.10 5.71
C HIS A 83 19.41 8.83 4.62
N GLY A 84 19.37 9.55 3.48
CA GLY A 84 20.25 9.27 2.34
C GLY A 84 20.04 7.86 1.76
N TRP A 85 18.88 7.25 2.03
CA TRP A 85 18.58 5.87 1.64
C TRP A 85 18.37 5.82 0.12
N LYS A 86 19.38 5.36 -0.61
CA LYS A 86 19.25 5.02 -2.04
C LYS A 86 18.51 3.68 -2.12
N GLN A 87 17.34 3.67 -2.76
CA GLN A 87 16.71 2.44 -3.21
C GLN A 87 17.60 1.80 -4.28
N GLY A 88 18.57 0.99 -3.83
CA GLY A 88 19.53 0.32 -4.67
C GLY A 88 19.21 -1.16 -4.77
N GLY A 89 18.73 -1.58 -5.93
CA GLY A 89 18.85 -2.96 -6.41
C GLY A 89 17.84 -3.95 -5.85
N ARG A 90 17.73 -5.09 -6.55
CA ARG A 90 16.88 -6.27 -6.27
C ARG A 90 16.83 -6.61 -4.78
N PRO A 91 15.76 -7.29 -4.30
CA PRO A 91 15.73 -7.84 -2.95
C PRO A 91 17.02 -8.63 -2.73
N MET A 92 17.90 -8.05 -1.93
CA MET A 92 19.16 -8.65 -1.57
C MET A 92 18.80 -9.78 -0.60
N ASP A 93 19.11 -11.00 -1.02
CA ASP A 93 19.02 -12.19 -0.20
C ASP A 93 19.86 -11.96 1.07
N LEU A 94 19.18 -11.71 2.20
CA LEU A 94 19.79 -11.34 3.49
C LEU A 94 20.63 -12.49 4.11
N GLY A 95 20.93 -13.54 3.35
CA GLY A 95 21.72 -14.69 3.78
C GLY A 95 23.22 -14.64 3.46
N GLN A 96 23.70 -13.75 2.58
CA GLN A 96 25.08 -13.88 2.04
C GLN A 96 26.08 -12.75 2.32
N ASP A 97 25.67 -11.56 2.76
CA ASP A 97 26.59 -10.40 2.84
C ASP A 97 26.71 -9.75 4.24
N LEU A 98 26.63 -10.54 5.31
CA LEU A 98 27.03 -10.08 6.65
C LEU A 98 28.44 -10.59 6.99
N PRO A 99 29.49 -9.74 6.90
CA PRO A 99 30.79 -10.11 7.44
C PRO A 99 30.74 -10.10 8.98
N GLY A 100 30.79 -11.28 9.58
CA GLY A 100 31.38 -11.49 10.91
C GLY A 100 30.58 -11.06 12.15
N ILE A 101 29.24 -11.16 12.16
CA ILE A 101 28.45 -10.95 13.40
C ILE A 101 28.16 -12.27 14.16
N PHE A 102 28.52 -13.42 13.60
CA PHE A 102 28.50 -14.68 14.34
C PHE A 102 29.93 -14.96 14.85
N PRO A 103 30.20 -14.84 16.17
CA PRO A 103 31.42 -15.43 16.71
C PRO A 103 31.36 -16.94 16.45
N ASP A 104 32.40 -17.44 15.77
CA ASP A 104 32.63 -18.86 15.53
C ASP A 104 32.47 -19.66 16.83
N GLY A 105 31.68 -20.73 16.76
CA GLY A 105 31.69 -21.80 17.76
C GLY A 105 30.59 -21.75 18.82
N LEU A 106 29.33 -21.97 18.42
CA LEU A 106 28.42 -22.73 19.29
C LEU A 106 28.60 -24.21 18.96
N ASP A 107 29.60 -24.79 19.61
CA ASP A 107 29.74 -26.23 19.82
C ASP A 107 28.50 -26.73 20.60
N LEU A 108 27.47 -27.15 19.86
CA LEU A 108 26.36 -27.90 20.43
C LEU A 108 26.86 -29.32 20.65
N GLY A 109 27.58 -29.51 21.76
CA GLY A 109 27.93 -30.81 22.31
C GLY A 109 26.67 -31.65 22.53
N LEU A 110 26.31 -32.42 21.52
CA LEU A 110 25.43 -33.58 21.61
C LEU A 110 26.30 -34.78 21.97
N ASP A 111 26.62 -34.90 23.26
CA ASP A 111 27.07 -36.18 23.81
C ASP A 111 25.84 -36.98 24.27
N GLY A 112 25.71 -38.17 23.68
CA GLY A 112 25.25 -39.42 24.33
C GLY A 112 23.83 -39.52 24.84
#